data_AF-A0ABD0Q482-F1
#
_entry.id   AF-A0ABD0Q482-F1
#
_cell.length_a   1.000
_cell.length_b   1.000
_cell.length_c   1.000
_cell.angle_alpha   90.00
_cell.angle_beta   90.00
_cell.angle_gamma   90.00
#
_symmetry.space_group_name_H-M   'P 1'
#
loop_
_entity.id
_entity.type
_entity.pdbx_description
1 polymer ?
#
loop_
_entity_poly.entity_id
_entity_poly.type
_entity_poly.pdbx_seq_one_letter_code
_entity_poly.pdbx_strand_id
1 'polypeptide(L)' 'VAGGGDSTQGQVDIFSLNRPTPRPVKSLQMGARVRCLEYVPEPSPSEDAETGPHTSTGAVNTICVGLDDG' A
#
# COMPACT_ATOMS: atom_id res chain seq x y z
N VAL A 1 -27.57 6.79 -21.52
CA VAL A 1 -26.14 7.14 -21.42
C VAL A 1 -25.75 7.05 -19.96
N ALA A 2 -25.11 5.96 -19.54
CA ALA A 2 -24.61 5.85 -18.18
C ALA A 2 -23.30 6.63 -18.09
N GLY A 3 -23.40 7.92 -17.74
CA GLY A 3 -22.24 8.70 -17.33
C GLY A 3 -21.76 8.19 -15.99
N GLY A 4 -20.93 7.15 -16.00
CA GLY A 4 -20.14 6.73 -14.85
C GLY A 4 -19.12 7.82 -14.57
N GLY A 5 -19.51 8.77 -13.73
CA GLY A 5 -18.63 9.86 -13.31
C GLY A 5 -17.34 9.31 -12.73
N ASP A 6 -16.28 10.07 -12.96
CA ASP A 6 -14.88 9.95 -12.52
C ASP A 6 -14.69 9.86 -10.97
N SER A 7 -15.53 9.12 -10.25
CA SER A 7 -15.57 9.13 -8.78
C SER A 7 -14.49 8.27 -8.11
N THR A 8 -13.55 7.70 -8.86
CA THR A 8 -12.40 6.96 -8.32
C THR A 8 -11.06 7.61 -8.66
N GLN A 9 -11.03 8.85 -9.17
CA GLN A 9 -9.76 9.55 -9.34
C GLN A 9 -9.08 9.64 -7.98
N GLY A 10 -7.92 9.00 -7.83
CA GLY A 10 -7.18 9.01 -6.58
C GLY A 10 -7.51 7.88 -5.59
N GLN A 11 -8.36 6.91 -5.92
CA GLN A 11 -8.59 5.77 -5.01
C GLN A 11 -7.44 4.75 -5.08
N VAL A 12 -6.95 4.33 -3.92
CA VAL A 12 -5.93 3.26 -3.76
C VAL A 12 -6.48 2.18 -2.84
N ASP A 13 -6.56 0.94 -3.34
CA ASP A 13 -7.00 -0.22 -2.59
C ASP A 13 -5.81 -1.17 -2.31
N ILE A 14 -5.69 -1.60 -1.06
CA ILE A 14 -4.69 -2.55 -0.59
C ILE A 14 -5.38 -3.90 -0.38
N PHE A 15 -4.85 -4.93 -1.02
CA PHE A 15 -5.34 -6.30 -0.91
C PHE A 15 -4.34 -7.18 -0.16
N SER A 16 -4.84 -7.99 0.77
CA SER A 16 -4.05 -9.06 1.37
C SER A 16 -4.04 -10.27 0.46
N LEU A 17 -2.84 -10.78 0.22
CA LEU A 17 -2.58 -12.01 -0.52
C LEU A 17 -2.27 -13.20 0.39
N ASN A 18 -2.50 -13.07 1.71
CA ASN A 18 -2.26 -14.15 2.69
C ASN A 18 -3.23 -15.35 2.55
N ARG A 19 -4.16 -15.30 1.59
CA ARG A 19 -5.12 -16.36 1.27
C ARG A 19 -5.17 -16.55 -0.26
N PRO A 20 -5.62 -17.71 -0.75
CA PRO A 20 -5.74 -17.97 -2.19
C PRO A 20 -6.59 -16.95 -2.95
N THR A 21 -7.55 -16.33 -2.27
CA THR A 21 -8.40 -15.26 -2.82
C THR A 21 -7.97 -13.92 -2.21
N PRO A 22 -7.52 -12.95 -3.04
CA PRO A 22 -7.20 -11.61 -2.58
C PRO A 22 -8.38 -10.96 -1.87
N ARG A 23 -8.12 -10.32 -0.71
CA ARG A 23 -9.15 -9.60 0.04
C ARG A 23 -8.74 -8.15 0.26
N PRO A 24 -9.62 -7.17 -0.03
CA PRO A 24 -9.32 -5.78 0.30
C PRO A 24 -9.22 -5.65 1.82
N VAL A 25 -8.14 -5.04 2.29
CA VAL A 25 -7.86 -4.79 3.70
C VAL A 25 -7.77 -3.31 4.03
N LYS A 26 -7.54 -2.45 3.04
CA LYS A 26 -7.53 -1.00 3.23
C LYS A 26 -7.87 -0.30 1.93
N SER A 27 -8.60 0.81 2.01
CA SER A 27 -8.87 1.71 0.88
C SER A 27 -8.58 3.13 1.32
N LEU A 28 -7.94 3.90 0.45
CA LEU A 28 -7.53 5.27 0.71
C LEU A 28 -7.94 6.13 -0.48
N GLN A 29 -8.43 7.33 -0.20
CA GLN A 29 -8.80 8.31 -1.22
C GLN A 29 -7.79 9.44 -1.23
N MET A 30 -7.21 9.72 -2.39
CA MET A 30 -6.27 10.81 -2.63
C MET A 30 -7.02 12.04 -3.16
N GLY A 31 -6.45 13.23 -2.93
CA GLY A 31 -7.03 14.50 -3.38
C GLY A 31 -6.87 14.77 -4.88
N ALA A 32 -6.00 14.02 -5.55
CA ALA A 32 -5.74 14.11 -6.97
C ALA A 32 -5.56 12.71 -7.59
N ARG A 33 -5.50 12.65 -8.92
CA ARG A 33 -5.33 11.39 -9.66
C ARG A 33 -3.94 10.80 -9.40
N VAL A 34 -3.89 9.50 -9.08
CA VAL A 34 -2.63 8.75 -8.92
C VAL A 34 -2.00 8.47 -10.28
N ARG A 35 -0.71 8.77 -10.40
CA ARG A 35 0.12 8.52 -11.59
C ARG A 35 1.02 7.30 -11.43
N CYS A 36 1.61 7.12 -10.26
CA CYS A 36 2.52 6.01 -9.96
C CYS A 36 2.48 5.61 -8.48
N LEU A 37 2.94 4.38 -8.22
CA LEU A 37 3.02 3.78 -6.88
C LEU A 37 4.38 3.07 -6.76
N GLU A 38 5.06 3.23 -5.64
CA GLU A 38 6.32 2.56 -5.33
C GLU A 38 6.31 2.01 -3.91
N TYR A 39 6.62 0.74 -3.75
CA TYR A 39 6.80 0.12 -2.44
C TYR A 39 8.23 0.35 -1.95
N VAL A 40 8.36 0.96 -0.78
CA VAL A 40 9.65 1.22 -0.13
C VAL A 40 9.75 0.29 1.09
N PRO A 41 10.50 -0.83 0.98
CA PRO A 41 10.78 -1.67 2.14
C PRO A 41 11.64 -0.90 3.14
N GLU A 42 11.40 -1.10 4.44
CA GLU A 42 12.34 -0.59 5.44
C GLU A 42 13.72 -1.24 5.27
N PRO A 43 14.80 -0.47 5.50
CA PRO A 43 16.13 -1.06 5.56
C PRO A 43 16.14 -2.10 6.69
N SER A 44 16.47 -3.35 6.36
CA SER A 44 16.59 -4.42 7.36
C SER A 44 17.57 -3.97 8.45
N PRO A 45 17.23 -4.07 9.75
CA PRO A 45 18.22 -3.91 10.79
C PRO A 45 19.31 -4.95 10.53
N SER A 46 20.54 -4.48 10.36
CA SER A 46 21.72 -5.32 10.20
C SER A 46 21.70 -6.42 11.25
N GLU A 47 22.03 -7.64 10.83
CA GLU A 47 22.03 -8.87 11.63
C GLU A 47 22.92 -8.75 12.88
N ASP A 48 22.39 -8.16 13.95
CA ASP A 48 22.97 -8.22 15.31
C ASP A 48 21.84 -8.06 16.34
N ALA A 49 20.80 -8.88 16.20
CA ALA A 49 19.78 -9.08 17.22
C ALA A 49 19.19 -10.49 17.09
N GLU A 50 19.89 -11.42 17.72
CA GLU A 50 19.56 -12.78 18.08
C GLU A 50 18.05 -13.11 18.28
N THR A 51 17.64 -14.19 17.62
CA THR A 51 16.78 -15.30 18.11
C THR A 51 15.51 -14.94 18.92
N GLY A 52 14.35 -15.09 18.25
CA GLY A 52 13.02 -15.21 18.85
C GLY A 52 11.96 -15.47 17.78
N PRO A 53 10.84 -16.16 18.06
CA PRO A 53 9.85 -16.49 17.03
C PRO A 53 9.40 -15.17 16.40
N HIS A 54 9.73 -14.99 15.12
CA HIS A 54 9.57 -13.73 14.40
C HIS A 54 8.11 -13.32 14.35
N THR A 55 7.59 -12.74 15.44
CA THR A 55 6.47 -11.86 15.36
C THR A 55 7.00 -10.69 14.55
N SER A 56 6.63 -10.60 13.27
CA SER A 56 6.87 -9.42 12.40
C SER A 56 6.09 -8.21 12.92
N THR A 57 6.22 -7.92 14.21
CA THR A 57 5.62 -6.81 14.91
C THR A 57 6.57 -5.65 14.70
N GLY A 58 6.48 -5.00 13.54
CA GLY A 58 7.15 -3.71 13.35
C GLY A 58 7.91 -3.49 12.05
N ALA A 59 7.70 -4.29 10.98
CA ALA A 59 8.09 -3.85 9.65
C ALA A 59 7.00 -2.90 9.14
N VAL A 60 7.27 -1.61 9.09
CA VAL A 60 6.33 -0.61 8.56
C VAL A 60 6.42 -0.63 7.03
N ASN A 61 5.42 -1.20 6.38
CA ASN A 61 5.33 -1.18 4.92
C ASN A 61 5.03 0.26 4.45
N THR A 62 5.98 0.87 3.74
CA THR A 62 5.81 2.21 3.17
C THR A 62 5.50 2.12 1.68
N ILE A 63 4.52 2.90 1.23
CA ILE A 63 4.17 3.03 -0.19
C ILE A 63 4.16 4.51 -0.54
N CYS A 64 5.04 4.90 -1.45
CA CYS A 64 5.06 6.24 -2.04
C CYS A 64 4.04 6.30 -3.18
N VAL A 65 3.28 7.39 -3.23
CA VAL A 65 2.21 7.60 -4.22
C VAL A 65 2.50 8.90 -4.95
N GLY A 66 2.72 8.84 -6.26
CA GLY A 66 2.87 10.03 -7.10
C GLY A 66 1.51 10.48 -7.61
N LEU A 67 1.15 11.74 -7.35
CA LEU A 67 -0.12 12.35 -7.75
C LEU A 67 0.08 13.37 -8.88
N ASP A 68 -1.01 13.77 -9.51
CA ASP A 68 -1.04 14.75 -10.61
C ASP A 68 -0.85 16.22 -10.18
N ASP A 69 -1.01 16.52 -8.88
CA ASP A 69 -0.94 17.87 -8.31
C ASP A 69 0.48 18.30 -7.88
N GLY A 70 1.48 17.41 -8.00
CA GLY A 70 2.88 17.69 -7.69
C GLY A 70 3.18 17.69 -6.19
#